data_AF-A0AAV3GTY3-F1
#
_entry.id   AF-A0AAV3GTY3-F1
#
_cell.length_a   1.000
_cell.length_b   1.000
_cell.length_c   1.000
_cell.angle_alpha   90.00
_cell.angle_beta   90.00
_cell.angle_gamma   90.00
#
_symmetry.space_group_name_H-M   'P 1'
#
loop_
_entity.id
_entity.type
_entity.pdbx_description
1 polymer ?
#
loop_
_entity_poly.entity_id
_entity_poly.type
_entity_poly.pdbx_seq_one_letter_code
_entity_poly.pdbx_strand_id
1 'polypeptide(L)'
;MDQDVPQEAKVMKNSLVNIEKRQKEILELLQQTEQLSTFELAESLDVSISTIRRDLNLLEEKNEIIRNYGYCSYNFSFVKLS
;
A
#
# COMPACT_ATOMS: atom_id res chain seq x y z
N MET A 1 -19.86 -33.68 1.88
CA MET A 1 -18.40 -33.78 1.67
C MET A 1 -17.89 -32.36 1.55
N ASP A 2 -17.85 -31.66 2.67
CA ASP A 2 -17.27 -30.34 2.74
C ASP A 2 -15.76 -30.54 2.75
N GLN A 3 -15.11 -30.16 1.65
CA GLN A 3 -13.66 -30.21 1.58
C GLN A 3 -13.12 -29.17 2.56
N ASP A 4 -12.43 -29.64 3.59
CA ASP A 4 -11.57 -28.82 4.44
C ASP A 4 -10.55 -28.11 3.55
N VAL A 5 -10.88 -26.89 3.15
CA VAL A 5 -9.94 -25.99 2.51
C VAL A 5 -8.82 -25.73 3.52
N PRO A 6 -7.55 -26.02 3.18
CA PRO A 6 -6.44 -25.86 4.11
C PRO A 6 -6.44 -24.46 4.73
N GLN A 7 -6.39 -24.40 6.06
CA GLN A 7 -6.45 -23.16 6.83
C GLN A 7 -5.35 -22.15 6.41
N GLU A 8 -4.24 -22.66 5.87
CA GLU A 8 -3.13 -21.91 5.24
C GLU A 8 -3.60 -21.04 4.06
N ALA A 9 -4.45 -21.57 3.18
CA ALA A 9 -4.95 -20.84 2.01
C ALA A 9 -5.93 -19.71 2.38
N LYS A 10 -6.65 -19.85 3.50
CA LYS A 10 -7.59 -18.83 4.00
C LYS A 10 -6.87 -17.66 4.69
N VAL A 11 -5.82 -17.95 5.46
CA VAL A 11 -5.01 -16.93 6.12
C VAL A 11 -4.20 -16.10 5.11
N MET A 12 -3.64 -16.74 4.08
CA MET A 12 -2.93 -16.03 2.99
C MET A 12 -3.85 -15.07 2.23
N LYS A 13 -5.06 -15.51 1.88
CA LYS A 13 -6.05 -14.65 1.19
C LYS A 13 -6.43 -13.42 2.03
N ASN A 14 -6.67 -13.59 3.33
CA ASN A 14 -7.00 -12.47 4.22
C ASN A 14 -5.84 -11.46 4.35
N SER A 15 -4.61 -11.97 4.39
CA SER A 15 -3.41 -11.12 4.44
C SER A 15 -3.24 -10.30 3.17
N LEU A 16 -3.49 -10.91 2.00
CA LEU A 16 -3.44 -10.22 0.70
C LEU A 16 -4.50 -9.12 0.59
N VAL A 17 -5.74 -9.42 0.97
CA VAL A 17 -6.83 -8.42 1.00
C VAL A 17 -6.46 -7.23 1.89
N ASN A 18 -5.84 -7.48 3.04
CA ASN A 18 -5.38 -6.41 3.94
C ASN A 18 -4.23 -5.59 3.34
N ILE A 19 -3.37 -6.19 2.50
CA ILE A 19 -2.30 -5.47 1.80
C ILE A 19 -2.89 -4.57 0.71
N GLU A 20 -3.75 -5.11 -0.15
CA GLU A 20 -4.38 -4.35 -1.25
C GLU A 20 -5.21 -3.17 -0.72
N LYS A 21 -5.98 -3.41 0.35
CA LYS A 21 -6.75 -2.35 1.01
C LYS A 21 -5.85 -1.22 1.51
N ARG A 22 -4.77 -1.55 2.22
CA ARG A 22 -3.85 -0.54 2.77
C ARG A 22 -3.10 0.19 1.67
N GLN A 23 -2.68 -0.49 0.61
CA GLN A 23 -2.06 0.14 -0.56
C GLN A 23 -3.00 1.15 -1.22
N LYS A 24 -4.28 0.81 -1.35
CA LYS A 24 -5.29 1.74 -1.85
C LYS A 24 -5.46 2.96 -0.94
N GLU A 25 -5.51 2.77 0.37
CA GLU A 25 -5.59 3.89 1.34
C GLU A 25 -4.36 4.81 1.26
N ILE A 26 -3.15 4.25 1.08
CA ILE A 26 -1.94 5.05 0.83
C ILE A 26 -2.10 5.92 -0.42
N LEU A 27 -2.57 5.34 -1.53
CA LEU A 27 -2.77 6.09 -2.78
C LEU A 27 -3.83 7.17 -2.63
N GLU A 28 -4.92 6.91 -1.93
CA GLU A 28 -5.98 7.90 -1.66
C GLU A 28 -5.45 9.07 -0.84
N LEU A 29 -4.67 8.79 0.21
CA LEU A 29 -4.01 9.83 1.02
C LEU A 29 -3.06 10.68 0.15
N LEU A 30 -2.19 10.04 -0.64
CA LEU A 30 -1.25 10.73 -1.52
C LEU A 30 -1.92 11.46 -2.70
N GLN A 31 -3.17 11.16 -3.04
CA GLN A 31 -3.95 11.93 -4.01
C GLN A 31 -4.54 13.18 -3.38
N GLN A 32 -4.95 13.10 -2.11
CA GLN A 32 -5.53 14.21 -1.36
C GLN A 32 -4.46 15.19 -0.84
N THR A 33 -3.24 14.69 -0.62
CA THR A 33 -2.10 15.45 -0.11
C THR A 33 -0.96 15.41 -1.12
N GLU A 34 -0.27 16.53 -1.38
CA GLU A 34 0.82 16.56 -2.39
C GLU A 34 1.97 15.58 -2.07
N GLN A 35 2.31 15.39 -0.80
CA GLN A 35 3.34 14.47 -0.33
C GLN A 35 3.11 14.07 1.12
N LEU A 36 3.50 12.86 1.48
CA LEU A 36 3.56 12.37 2.86
C LEU A 36 4.86 11.63 3.13
N SER A 37 5.35 11.71 4.35
CA SER A 37 6.48 10.91 4.82
C SER A 37 6.06 9.47 5.13
N THR A 38 7.06 8.58 5.19
CA THR A 38 6.82 7.19 5.65
C THR A 38 6.28 7.15 7.09
N PHE A 39 6.63 8.13 7.91
CA PHE A 39 6.16 8.22 9.30
C PHE A 39 4.69 8.64 9.37
N GLU A 40 4.30 9.68 8.64
CA GLU A 40 2.91 10.16 8.61
C GLU A 40 1.93 9.10 8.07
N LEU A 41 2.35 8.33 7.06
CA LEU A 41 1.57 7.20 6.55
C LEU A 41 1.43 6.08 7.59
N ALA A 42 2.48 5.84 8.38
CA ALA A 42 2.46 4.80 9.42
C ALA A 42 1.51 5.18 10.56
N GLU A 43 1.54 6.44 11.02
CA GLU A 43 0.60 6.95 12.01
C GLU A 43 -0.84 6.96 11.46
N SER A 44 -1.05 7.45 10.24
CA SER A 44 -2.39 7.59 9.66
C SER A 44 -3.11 6.25 9.45
N LEU A 45 -2.35 5.18 9.20
CA LEU A 45 -2.87 3.85 8.91
C LEU A 45 -2.72 2.87 10.07
N ASP A 46 -2.23 3.34 11.23
CA ASP A 46 -1.99 2.54 12.44
C ASP A 46 -1.19 1.25 12.17
N VAL A 47 -0.07 1.39 11.44
CA VAL A 47 0.83 0.27 11.11
C VAL A 47 2.28 0.64 11.35
N SER A 48 3.14 -0.38 11.41
CA SER A 48 4.58 -0.13 11.55
C SER A 48 5.16 0.57 10.30
N ILE A 49 6.19 1.40 10.52
CA ILE A 49 7.00 1.99 9.44
C ILE A 49 7.52 0.91 8.48
N SER A 50 7.91 -0.26 9.00
CA SER A 50 8.40 -1.37 8.17
C SER A 50 7.31 -1.93 7.23
N THR A 51 6.05 -1.93 7.68
CA THR A 51 4.89 -2.32 6.87
C THR A 51 4.70 -1.32 5.73
N ILE A 52 4.65 -0.02 6.05
CA ILE A 52 4.56 1.05 5.05
C ILE A 52 5.70 0.98 4.04
N ARG A 53 6.95 0.75 4.47
CA ARG A 53 8.08 0.62 3.53
C ARG A 53 7.88 -0.51 2.52
N ARG A 54 7.30 -1.65 2.92
CA ARG A 54 6.99 -2.74 1.98
C ARG A 54 5.91 -2.34 0.99
N ASP A 55 4.84 -1.70 1.46
CA ASP A 55 3.76 -1.22 0.59
C ASP A 55 4.27 -0.17 -0.40
N LEU A 56 5.03 0.81 0.08
CA LEU A 56 5.62 1.85 -0.77
C LEU A 56 6.58 1.27 -1.82
N ASN A 57 7.37 0.24 -1.49
CA ASN A 57 8.20 -0.43 -2.47
C ASN A 57 7.36 -1.07 -3.59
N LEU A 58 6.27 -1.77 -3.25
CA LEU A 58 5.40 -2.39 -4.24
C LEU A 58 4.66 -1.36 -5.11
N LEU A 59 4.21 -0.25 -4.52
CA LEU A 59 3.57 0.85 -5.25
C LEU A 59 4.55 1.58 -6.18
N GLU A 60 5.80 1.74 -5.76
CA GLU A 60 6.88 2.31 -6.57
C GLU A 60 7.25 1.39 -7.75
N GLU A 61 7.35 0.08 -7.53
CA GLU A 61 7.55 -0.92 -8.59
C GLU A 61 6.43 -0.89 -9.64
N LYS A 62 5.20 -0.62 -9.21
CA LYS A 62 4.03 -0.41 -10.09
C LYS A 62 3.97 0.99 -10.70
N ASN A 63 4.91 1.88 -10.35
CA ASN A 63 4.98 3.26 -10.79
C ASN A 63 3.76 4.13 -10.39
N GLU A 64 2.99 3.70 -9.37
CA GLU A 64 1.81 4.41 -8.86
C GLU A 64 2.19 5.59 -7.96
N ILE A 65 3.39 5.55 -7.37
CA ILE A 65 3.96 6.62 -6.56
C ILE A 65 5.39 6.94 -6.99
N ILE A 66 5.88 8.09 -6.55
CA ILE A 66 7.28 8.49 -6.64
C ILE A 66 7.80 8.67 -5.22
N ARG A 67 9.00 8.14 -4.94
CA ARG A 67 9.65 8.29 -3.62
C ARG A 67 10.86 9.20 -3.70
N ASN A 68 10.97 10.07 -2.72
CA ASN A 68 12.08 10.99 -2.50
C ASN A 68 12.64 10.77 -1.09
N TYR A 69 13.80 11.32 -0.77
CA TYR A 69 14.46 11.13 0.54
C TYR A 69 13.54 11.48 1.73
N GLY A 70 12.82 10.48 2.25
CA GLY A 70 11.90 10.59 3.39
C GLY A 70 10.41 10.75 3.04
N TYR A 71 10.08 11.09 1.80
CA TYR A 71 8.71 11.41 1.36
C TYR A 71 8.28 10.59 0.15
N CYS A 72 6.98 10.53 -0.08
CA CYS A 72 6.39 9.96 -1.28
C CYS A 72 5.22 10.82 -1.76
N SER A 73 5.00 10.80 -3.07
CA SER A 73 3.94 11.55 -3.76
C SER A 73 3.26 10.64 -4.78
N TYR A 74 1.99 10.91 -5.07
CA TYR A 74 1.26 10.15 -6.08
C TYR A 74 1.79 10.43 -7.50
N ASN A 75 1.92 9.40 -8.33
CA ASN A 75 2.35 9.55 -9.71
C ASN A 75 1.17 9.85 -10.65
N PHE A 76 0.71 11.11 -10.64
CA PHE A 76 -0.41 11.54 -11.49
C PHE A 76 -0.15 11.38 -13.00
N SER A 77 1.11 11.37 -13.42
CA SER A 77 1.50 11.23 -14.82
C SER A 77 1.33 9.80 -15.33
N PHE A 78 1.56 8.80 -14.48
CA PHE A 78 1.43 7.39 -14.85
C PHE A 78 -0.03 6.91 -14.78
N VAL A 79 -0.73 7.16 -13.66
CA VAL A 79 -2.05 6.56 -13.43
C VAL A 79 -3.15 7.14 -14.34
N LYS A 80 -2.95 8.31 -14.94
CA LYS A 80 -3.88 8.85 -15.95
C LYS A 80 -3.79 8.17 -17.32
N LEU A 81 -2.74 7.38 -17.55
CA LEU A 81 -2.47 6.70 -18.82
C LEU A 81 -2.81 5.20 -18.79
N SER A 82 -3.08 4.66 -17.61
CA SER A 82 -3.48 3.26 -17.34
C SER A 82 -4.99 3.13 -17.20
#